data_AF-A0A1I7GDE9-F1
#
_entry.id   AF-A0A1I7GDE9-F1
#
_cell.length_a   1.000
_cell.length_b   1.000
_cell.length_c   1.000
_cell.angle_alpha   90.00
_cell.angle_beta   90.00
_cell.angle_gamma   90.00
#
_symmetry.space_group_name_H-M   'P 1'
#
loop_
_entity.id
_entity.type
_entity.pdbx_description
1 polymer ?
#
loop_
_entity_poly.entity_id
_entity_poly.type
_entity_poly.pdbx_seq_one_letter_code
_entity_poly.pdbx_strand_id
1 'polypeptide(L)'
;MMTLPVTVIIPTFNRADFISACLESILGQTCPPQQIIVVDDGSTDKTGEVISHFSKVEYIRKSNGGKSSAINAALPLLKGEYVWIMDDDDIALPDALNQLLKPHLNNPQLGYSFGYQIAAKIVGETITPITPERRMPSYFDPLLHRYRLTEYNYFSLNSCLIRYRTFIETGKFDERLVRSQDYDFLLRLSIKAKVAYIDKHIYWLREHSGMRGSEMNPIQFQDRNQAWIKYDRIVGKKVLDTYSDDAFIHPNLESYSSAERFRSCKLRRAYIAASKGLVEEAENYLHAVHSFDDPAKLPNLNEIDRVTLMQIFGEIDFLKAVREDPAFREKIFTSIASIPGANPKKMLLKRLYWNARLAFSKGRIMDGVDYVRDFSKALT
;
A
#
# COMPACT_ATOMS: atom_id res chain seq x y z
N MET A 1 9.75 -17.30 -31.25
CA MET A 1 9.67 -15.91 -30.74
C MET A 1 10.63 -15.77 -29.59
N MET A 2 11.32 -14.64 -29.46
CA MET A 2 12.11 -14.37 -28.25
C MET A 2 11.15 -14.19 -27.07
N THR A 3 11.39 -14.91 -25.98
CA THR A 3 10.67 -14.76 -24.71
C THR A 3 11.47 -13.85 -23.78
N LEU A 4 10.78 -13.08 -22.94
CA LEU A 4 11.42 -12.33 -21.87
C LEU A 4 11.79 -13.27 -20.71
N PRO A 5 12.92 -13.07 -20.00
CA PRO A 5 13.34 -13.90 -18.87
C PRO A 5 12.47 -13.62 -17.61
N VAL A 6 11.16 -13.76 -17.76
CA VAL A 6 10.14 -13.46 -16.75
C VAL A 6 9.36 -14.73 -16.46
N THR A 7 9.17 -15.02 -15.17
CA THR A 7 8.15 -15.95 -14.69
C THR A 7 6.93 -15.15 -14.23
N VAL A 8 5.77 -15.43 -14.82
CA VAL A 8 4.48 -14.91 -14.36
C VAL A 8 3.85 -15.92 -13.42
N ILE A 9 3.45 -15.49 -12.23
CA ILE A 9 2.72 -16.29 -11.23
C ILE A 9 1.28 -15.78 -11.16
N ILE A 10 0.31 -16.67 -11.32
CA ILE A 10 -1.12 -16.37 -11.23
C ILE A 10 -1.73 -17.27 -10.15
N PRO A 11 -1.86 -16.80 -8.90
CA PRO A 11 -2.59 -17.53 -7.87
C PRO A 11 -4.08 -17.50 -8.22
N THR A 12 -4.78 -18.63 -8.12
CA THR A 12 -6.20 -18.67 -8.44
C THR A 12 -7.08 -19.52 -7.53
N PHE A 13 -8.32 -19.09 -7.33
CA PHE A 13 -9.34 -19.83 -6.58
C PHE A 13 -10.76 -19.45 -7.01
N ASN A 14 -11.49 -20.39 -7.62
CA ASN A 14 -12.87 -20.24 -8.08
C ASN A 14 -13.08 -19.04 -9.03
N ARG A 15 -12.49 -19.13 -10.22
CA ARG A 15 -12.34 -18.07 -11.22
C ARG A 15 -12.58 -18.53 -12.65
N ALA A 16 -13.42 -19.55 -12.84
CA ALA A 16 -13.75 -20.05 -14.17
C ALA A 16 -14.19 -18.94 -15.15
N ASP A 17 -14.89 -17.92 -14.64
CA ASP A 17 -15.43 -16.81 -15.44
C ASP A 17 -14.39 -15.72 -15.82
N PHE A 18 -13.21 -15.70 -15.19
CA PHE A 18 -12.24 -14.61 -15.37
C PHE A 18 -10.85 -15.07 -15.83
N ILE A 19 -10.41 -16.26 -15.43
CA ILE A 19 -9.03 -16.73 -15.64
C ILE A 19 -8.64 -16.80 -17.12
N SER A 20 -9.59 -17.08 -18.02
CA SER A 20 -9.33 -17.12 -19.48
C SER A 20 -8.82 -15.76 -19.98
N ALA A 21 -9.52 -14.67 -19.64
CA ALA A 21 -9.15 -13.32 -20.08
C ALA A 21 -7.81 -12.87 -19.47
N CYS A 22 -7.54 -13.24 -18.22
CA CYS A 22 -6.24 -13.00 -17.58
C CYS A 22 -5.13 -13.72 -18.37
N LEU A 23 -5.26 -15.03 -18.60
CA LEU A 23 -4.27 -15.84 -19.32
C LEU A 23 -4.06 -15.38 -20.77
N GLU A 24 -5.13 -15.06 -21.49
CA GLU A 24 -5.07 -14.49 -22.83
C GLU A 24 -4.27 -13.18 -22.84
N SER A 25 -4.44 -12.31 -21.84
CA SER A 25 -3.69 -11.05 -21.74
C SER A 25 -2.19 -11.24 -21.49
N ILE A 26 -1.81 -12.30 -20.77
CA ILE A 26 -0.40 -12.65 -20.50
C ILE A 26 0.23 -13.34 -21.70
N LEU A 27 -0.50 -14.23 -22.37
CA LEU A 27 -0.04 -14.90 -23.59
C LEU A 27 0.02 -13.94 -24.78
N GLY A 28 -0.84 -12.92 -24.79
CA GLY A 28 -0.91 -11.85 -25.79
C GLY A 28 0.08 -10.71 -25.58
N GLN A 29 1.02 -10.83 -24.63
CA GLN A 29 2.09 -9.83 -24.48
C GLN A 29 2.91 -9.73 -25.77
N THR A 30 3.30 -8.51 -26.16
CA THR A 30 4.14 -8.21 -27.34
C THR A 30 5.45 -8.99 -27.33
N CYS A 31 6.00 -9.22 -26.13
CA CYS A 31 7.05 -10.20 -25.88
C CYS A 31 6.59 -11.11 -24.74
N PRO A 32 6.29 -12.39 -25.01
CA PRO A 32 5.73 -13.29 -24.02
C PRO A 32 6.75 -13.62 -22.92
N PRO A 33 6.30 -13.92 -21.69
CA PRO A 33 7.17 -14.40 -20.62
C PRO A 33 7.73 -15.79 -20.96
N GLN A 34 8.89 -16.12 -20.40
CA GLN A 34 9.52 -17.43 -20.51
C GLN A 34 8.70 -18.52 -19.80
N GLN A 35 8.00 -18.16 -18.72
CA GLN A 35 7.24 -19.10 -17.91
C GLN A 35 5.96 -18.46 -17.39
N ILE A 36 4.86 -19.22 -17.40
CA ILE A 36 3.60 -18.86 -16.76
C ILE A 36 3.24 -20.01 -15.82
N ILE A 37 3.08 -19.72 -14.54
CA ILE A 37 2.69 -20.67 -13.51
C ILE A 37 1.32 -20.23 -12.98
N VAL A 38 0.31 -21.09 -13.14
CA VAL A 38 -0.98 -20.91 -12.46
C VAL A 38 -1.02 -21.83 -11.26
N VAL A 39 -1.22 -21.25 -10.07
CA VAL A 39 -1.39 -22.03 -8.83
C VAL A 39 -2.84 -21.98 -8.41
N ASP A 40 -3.56 -23.05 -8.68
CA ASP A 40 -4.93 -23.26 -8.24
C ASP A 40 -4.95 -23.71 -6.78
N ASP A 41 -5.42 -22.82 -5.93
CA ASP A 41 -5.54 -22.96 -4.48
C ASP A 41 -6.80 -23.75 -4.08
N GLY A 42 -7.07 -24.84 -4.80
CA GLY A 42 -8.13 -25.79 -4.44
C GLY A 42 -9.51 -25.43 -4.98
N SER A 43 -9.60 -24.85 -6.18
CA SER A 43 -10.87 -24.51 -6.82
C SER A 43 -11.82 -25.71 -6.90
N THR A 44 -13.10 -25.43 -6.73
CA THR A 44 -14.23 -26.38 -6.75
C THR A 44 -15.15 -26.13 -7.95
N ASP A 45 -14.98 -25.02 -8.65
CA ASP A 45 -15.68 -24.70 -9.89
C ASP A 45 -14.94 -25.26 -11.13
N LYS A 46 -15.26 -24.74 -12.32
CA LYS A 46 -14.64 -25.14 -13.59
C LYS A 46 -13.26 -24.51 -13.86
N THR A 47 -12.63 -23.86 -12.88
CA THR A 47 -11.34 -23.15 -13.08
C THR A 47 -10.27 -24.05 -13.70
N GLY A 48 -10.07 -25.26 -13.15
CA GLY A 48 -9.09 -26.22 -13.68
C GLY A 48 -9.42 -26.70 -15.11
N GLU A 49 -10.71 -26.87 -15.43
CA GLU A 49 -11.16 -27.21 -16.79
C GLU A 49 -10.82 -26.09 -17.77
N VAL A 50 -11.10 -24.83 -17.41
CA VAL A 50 -10.75 -23.66 -18.24
C VAL A 50 -9.25 -23.59 -18.48
N ILE A 51 -8.43 -23.72 -17.43
CA ILE A 51 -6.96 -23.64 -17.53
C ILE A 51 -6.39 -24.78 -18.40
N SER A 52 -7.01 -25.95 -18.42
CA SER A 52 -6.54 -27.10 -19.21
C SER A 52 -6.47 -26.83 -20.72
N HIS A 53 -7.19 -25.81 -21.22
CA HIS A 53 -7.14 -25.38 -22.61
C HIS A 53 -5.85 -24.58 -22.95
N PHE A 54 -5.06 -24.19 -21.96
CA PHE A 54 -3.86 -23.36 -22.13
C PHE A 54 -2.57 -24.18 -22.02
N SER A 55 -2.13 -24.77 -23.13
CA SER A 55 -0.94 -25.67 -23.18
C SER A 55 0.40 -25.03 -22.81
N LYS A 56 0.50 -23.70 -22.79
CA LYS A 56 1.72 -22.95 -22.42
C LYS A 56 1.79 -22.56 -20.94
N VAL A 57 0.84 -23.05 -20.14
CA VAL A 57 0.72 -22.74 -18.72
C VAL A 57 1.15 -23.94 -17.89
N GLU A 58 2.04 -23.73 -16.94
CA GLU A 58 2.37 -24.71 -15.90
C GLU A 58 1.28 -24.61 -14.82
N TYR A 59 0.35 -25.58 -14.81
CA TYR A 59 -0.75 -25.62 -13.84
C TYR A 59 -0.39 -26.48 -12.63
N ILE A 60 -0.59 -25.93 -11.44
CA ILE A 60 -0.35 -26.60 -10.16
C ILE A 60 -1.60 -26.46 -9.32
N ARG A 61 -2.13 -27.59 -8.81
CA ARG A 61 -3.24 -27.59 -7.88
C ARG A 61 -2.76 -27.99 -6.49
N LYS A 62 -3.21 -27.26 -5.47
CA LYS A 62 -2.96 -27.57 -4.05
C LYS A 62 -4.25 -27.46 -3.23
N SER A 63 -4.21 -27.87 -1.97
CA SER A 63 -5.28 -27.60 -1.00
C SER A 63 -5.37 -26.10 -0.70
N ASN A 64 -6.57 -25.57 -0.43
CA ASN A 64 -6.78 -24.14 -0.15
C ASN A 64 -5.93 -23.64 1.03
N GLY A 65 -5.21 -22.55 0.83
CA GLY A 65 -4.38 -21.88 1.85
C GLY A 65 -4.31 -20.36 1.70
N GLY A 66 -5.07 -19.78 0.76
CA GLY A 66 -5.06 -18.38 0.39
C GLY A 66 -3.99 -18.00 -0.65
N LYS A 67 -4.16 -16.81 -1.24
CA LYS A 67 -3.27 -16.23 -2.27
C LYS A 67 -1.79 -16.26 -1.86
N SER A 68 -1.45 -15.93 -0.61
CA SER A 68 -0.06 -16.02 -0.12
C SER A 68 0.51 -17.43 -0.20
N SER A 69 -0.28 -18.45 0.19
CA SER A 69 0.12 -19.87 0.12
C SER A 69 0.30 -20.32 -1.32
N ALA A 70 -0.60 -19.90 -2.22
CA ALA A 70 -0.50 -20.16 -3.65
C ALA A 70 0.77 -19.53 -4.27
N ILE A 71 1.06 -18.25 -4.00
CA ILE A 71 2.30 -17.60 -4.46
C ILE A 71 3.53 -18.31 -3.91
N ASN A 72 3.52 -18.64 -2.61
CA ASN A 72 4.64 -19.34 -1.96
C ASN A 72 4.91 -20.73 -2.56
N ALA A 73 3.88 -21.43 -3.05
CA ALA A 73 4.01 -22.74 -3.69
C ALA A 73 4.70 -22.66 -5.06
N ALA A 74 4.64 -21.52 -5.75
CA ALA A 74 5.32 -21.32 -7.04
C ALA A 74 6.83 -21.06 -6.91
N LEU A 75 7.31 -20.64 -5.73
CA LEU A 75 8.69 -20.17 -5.54
C LEU A 75 9.78 -21.19 -5.93
N PRO A 76 9.64 -22.49 -5.61
CA PRO A 76 10.64 -23.49 -6.00
C PRO A 76 10.72 -23.74 -7.51
N LEU A 77 9.77 -23.21 -8.29
CA LEU A 77 9.57 -23.52 -9.70
C LEU A 77 9.91 -22.35 -10.64
N LEU A 78 10.32 -21.21 -10.09
CA LEU A 78 10.63 -20.01 -10.86
C LEU A 78 11.87 -20.23 -11.74
N LYS A 79 11.74 -19.92 -13.04
CA LYS A 79 12.81 -20.06 -14.05
C LYS A 79 13.30 -18.72 -14.62
N GLY A 80 12.53 -17.65 -14.43
CA GLY A 80 12.84 -16.32 -14.95
C GLY A 80 13.86 -15.56 -14.08
N GLU A 81 14.59 -14.62 -14.69
CA GLU A 81 15.40 -13.64 -13.98
C GLU A 81 14.53 -12.60 -13.27
N TYR A 82 13.27 -12.44 -13.69
CA TYR A 82 12.28 -11.57 -13.11
C TYR A 82 10.99 -12.34 -12.78
N VAL A 83 10.27 -11.83 -11.79
CA VAL A 83 9.00 -12.37 -11.31
C VAL A 83 7.93 -11.29 -11.46
N TRP A 84 6.83 -11.66 -12.09
CA TRP A 84 5.61 -10.85 -12.14
C TRP A 84 4.46 -11.64 -11.54
N ILE A 85 3.69 -11.04 -10.64
CA ILE A 85 2.52 -11.66 -10.04
C ILE A 85 1.30 -10.94 -10.59
N MET A 86 0.34 -11.69 -11.13
CA MET A 86 -0.88 -11.15 -11.70
C MET A 86 -2.08 -11.84 -11.06
N ASP A 87 -3.08 -11.06 -10.63
CA ASP A 87 -4.33 -11.63 -10.14
C ASP A 87 -5.14 -12.24 -11.29
N ASP A 88 -5.86 -13.31 -10.97
CA ASP A 88 -6.61 -14.15 -11.91
C ASP A 88 -7.83 -13.49 -12.56
N ASP A 89 -8.24 -12.32 -12.08
CA ASP A 89 -9.37 -11.56 -12.56
C ASP A 89 -9.00 -10.26 -13.29
N ASP A 90 -7.72 -9.91 -13.35
CA ASP A 90 -7.22 -8.70 -13.99
C ASP A 90 -6.75 -8.92 -15.44
N ILE A 91 -6.59 -7.83 -16.20
CA ILE A 91 -6.14 -7.87 -17.60
C ILE A 91 -4.88 -7.02 -17.80
N ALA A 92 -3.77 -7.66 -18.16
CA ALA A 92 -2.54 -6.97 -18.54
C ALA A 92 -2.67 -6.22 -19.87
N LEU A 93 -2.01 -5.06 -19.99
CA LEU A 93 -1.89 -4.38 -21.27
C LEU A 93 -0.86 -5.09 -22.16
N PRO A 94 -1.01 -5.12 -23.50
CA PRO A 94 -0.15 -5.92 -24.37
C PRO A 94 1.36 -5.69 -24.24
N ASP A 95 1.80 -4.48 -23.89
CA ASP A 95 3.23 -4.15 -23.76
C ASP A 95 3.71 -4.05 -22.30
N ALA A 96 2.90 -4.49 -21.33
CA ALA A 96 3.15 -4.34 -19.89
C ALA A 96 4.53 -4.86 -19.47
N LEU A 97 4.88 -6.10 -19.85
CA LEU A 97 6.18 -6.70 -19.51
C LEU A 97 7.36 -5.92 -20.07
N ASN A 98 7.29 -5.51 -21.34
CA ASN A 98 8.34 -4.71 -21.96
C ASN A 98 8.51 -3.37 -21.24
N GLN A 99 7.42 -2.69 -20.88
CA GLN A 99 7.49 -1.42 -20.16
C GLN A 99 8.12 -1.61 -18.78
N LEU A 100 7.73 -2.64 -18.04
CA LEU A 100 8.29 -2.95 -16.72
C LEU A 100 9.75 -3.39 -16.78
N LEU A 101 10.18 -4.09 -17.82
CA LEU A 101 11.55 -4.58 -17.95
C LEU A 101 12.55 -3.48 -18.34
N LYS A 102 12.12 -2.47 -19.13
CA LYS A 102 12.99 -1.39 -19.65
C LYS A 102 13.92 -0.75 -18.60
N PRO A 103 13.45 -0.35 -17.40
CA PRO A 103 14.33 0.23 -16.38
C PRO A 103 15.44 -0.71 -15.90
N HIS A 104 15.22 -2.02 -15.92
CA HIS A 104 16.21 -3.00 -15.46
C HIS A 104 17.35 -3.20 -16.46
N LEU A 105 17.08 -3.02 -17.76
CA LEU A 105 18.10 -3.13 -18.83
C LEU A 105 19.21 -2.10 -18.66
N ASN A 106 18.86 -0.90 -18.18
CA ASN A 106 19.81 0.21 -17.98
C ASN A 106 20.34 0.29 -16.53
N ASN A 107 19.84 -0.54 -15.62
CA ASN A 107 20.22 -0.51 -14.21
C ASN A 107 20.19 -1.92 -13.59
N PRO A 108 21.33 -2.64 -13.62
CA PRO A 108 21.44 -3.96 -13.01
C PRO A 108 21.19 -3.98 -11.49
N GLN A 109 21.36 -2.85 -10.81
CA GLN A 109 21.13 -2.70 -9.37
C GLN A 109 19.65 -2.44 -9.02
N LEU A 110 18.78 -2.30 -10.03
CA LEU A 110 17.35 -2.13 -9.81
C LEU A 110 16.72 -3.45 -9.36
N GLY A 111 16.09 -3.42 -8.20
CA GLY A 111 15.47 -4.62 -7.63
C GLY A 111 14.02 -4.81 -8.08
N TYR A 112 13.29 -3.73 -8.37
CA TYR A 112 11.95 -3.80 -8.96
C TYR A 112 11.57 -2.52 -9.70
N SER A 113 10.62 -2.63 -10.61
CA SER A 113 9.95 -1.52 -11.28
C SER A 113 8.45 -1.62 -11.06
N PHE A 114 7.73 -0.49 -11.15
CA PHE A 114 6.28 -0.51 -11.15
C PHE A 114 5.68 0.61 -11.99
N GLY A 115 4.50 0.35 -12.55
CA GLY A 115 3.65 1.37 -13.18
C GLY A 115 2.33 1.56 -12.45
N TYR A 116 1.35 2.17 -13.11
CA TYR A 116 0.02 2.41 -12.54
C TYR A 116 -1.05 1.51 -13.16
N GLN A 117 -2.17 1.42 -12.47
CA GLN A 117 -3.36 0.67 -12.85
C GLN A 117 -4.56 1.60 -13.00
N ILE A 118 -5.56 1.16 -13.77
CA ILE A 118 -6.85 1.83 -13.87
C ILE A 118 -7.93 0.79 -13.52
N ALA A 119 -8.81 1.13 -12.57
CA ALA A 119 -9.96 0.29 -12.31
C ALA A 119 -10.95 0.39 -13.48
N ALA A 120 -11.46 -0.74 -13.93
CA ALA A 120 -12.39 -0.82 -15.04
C ALA A 120 -13.50 -1.83 -14.79
N LYS A 121 -14.68 -1.54 -15.33
CA LYS A 121 -15.71 -2.53 -15.56
C LYS A 121 -15.38 -3.26 -16.85
N ILE A 122 -15.34 -4.60 -16.80
CA ILE A 122 -14.97 -5.44 -17.93
C ILE A 122 -16.13 -6.40 -18.20
N VAL A 123 -16.72 -6.31 -19.39
CA VAL A 123 -17.87 -7.13 -19.82
C VAL A 123 -17.57 -7.67 -21.22
N GLY A 124 -17.37 -8.98 -21.32
CA GLY A 124 -16.81 -9.59 -22.53
C GLY A 124 -15.48 -8.91 -22.90
N GLU A 125 -15.35 -8.46 -24.14
CA GLU A 125 -14.17 -7.74 -24.65
C GLU A 125 -14.22 -6.22 -24.34
N THR A 126 -15.34 -5.71 -23.82
CA THR A 126 -15.49 -4.27 -23.55
C THR A 126 -14.87 -3.90 -22.20
N ILE A 127 -13.95 -2.94 -22.20
CA ILE A 127 -13.29 -2.39 -21.02
C ILE A 127 -13.70 -0.93 -20.84
N THR A 128 -14.31 -0.59 -19.71
CA THR A 128 -14.73 0.78 -19.37
C THR A 128 -14.02 1.27 -18.10
N PRO A 129 -13.12 2.26 -18.20
CA PRO A 129 -12.49 2.88 -17.03
C PRO A 129 -13.52 3.48 -16.07
N ILE A 130 -13.36 3.24 -14.76
CA ILE A 130 -14.24 3.79 -13.72
C ILE A 130 -13.50 4.65 -12.69
N THR A 131 -12.17 4.67 -12.73
CA THR A 131 -11.34 5.58 -11.93
C THR A 131 -10.51 6.47 -12.84
N PRO A 132 -10.21 7.71 -12.41
CA PRO A 132 -9.19 8.51 -13.09
C PRO A 132 -7.84 7.80 -13.03
N GLU A 133 -6.96 8.15 -13.97
CA GLU A 133 -5.58 7.66 -13.97
C GLU A 133 -4.88 8.09 -12.68
N ARG A 134 -4.57 7.13 -11.80
CA ARG A 134 -3.83 7.39 -10.56
C ARG A 134 -2.33 7.35 -10.81
N ARG A 135 -1.86 8.28 -11.66
CA ARG A 135 -0.44 8.43 -11.94
C ARG A 135 0.29 8.94 -10.69
N MET A 136 1.50 8.46 -10.48
CA MET A 136 2.40 9.17 -9.56
C MET A 136 2.77 10.53 -10.18
N PRO A 137 3.07 11.55 -9.34
CA PRO A 137 3.61 12.81 -9.84
C PRO A 137 4.80 12.53 -10.78
N SER A 138 4.93 13.34 -11.83
CA SER A 138 6.03 13.22 -12.81
C SER A 138 7.41 13.19 -12.15
N TYR A 139 7.55 13.85 -11.00
CA TYR A 139 8.70 13.73 -10.11
C TYR A 139 8.46 12.59 -9.10
N PHE A 140 8.58 11.35 -9.55
CA PHE A 140 8.73 10.22 -8.64
C PHE A 140 10.12 10.28 -8.03
N ASP A 141 10.18 10.35 -6.70
CA ASP A 141 11.43 10.30 -5.96
C ASP A 141 11.60 8.90 -5.33
N PRO A 142 12.55 8.09 -5.82
CA PRO A 142 12.85 6.78 -5.24
C PRO A 142 13.23 6.85 -3.76
N LEU A 143 13.82 7.96 -3.29
CA LEU A 143 14.18 8.14 -1.88
C LEU A 143 12.93 8.32 -1.00
N LEU A 144 11.86 8.91 -1.54
CA LEU A 144 10.59 9.05 -0.84
C LEU A 144 9.70 7.82 -0.93
N HIS A 145 9.99 6.87 -1.82
CA HIS A 145 9.14 5.71 -2.05
C HIS A 145 8.90 4.92 -0.75
N ARG A 146 9.97 4.50 -0.06
CA ARG A 146 9.86 3.77 1.21
C ARG A 146 9.13 4.59 2.27
N TYR A 147 9.49 5.86 2.41
CA TYR A 147 8.87 6.78 3.37
C TYR A 147 7.36 6.86 3.15
N ARG A 148 6.88 7.04 1.91
CA ARG A 148 5.45 7.09 1.58
C ARG A 148 4.75 5.76 1.71
N LEU A 149 5.43 4.67 1.39
CA LEU A 149 4.85 3.33 1.44
C LEU A 149 4.49 2.94 2.88
N THR A 150 5.19 3.46 3.90
CA THR A 150 4.79 3.27 5.30
C THR A 150 3.43 3.89 5.67
N GLU A 151 2.90 4.83 4.86
CA GLU A 151 1.59 5.45 5.10
C GLU A 151 0.44 4.59 4.57
N TYR A 152 0.52 4.20 3.31
CA TYR A 152 -0.51 3.43 2.63
C TYR A 152 0.03 2.77 1.37
N ASN A 153 -0.65 1.71 0.94
CA ASN A 153 -0.31 1.02 -0.30
C ASN A 153 -0.84 1.81 -1.51
N TYR A 154 0.04 2.51 -2.24
CA TYR A 154 -0.34 3.33 -3.39
C TYR A 154 -0.11 2.66 -4.75
N PHE A 155 0.48 1.46 -4.77
CA PHE A 155 0.64 0.66 -5.98
C PHE A 155 0.32 -0.80 -5.69
N SER A 156 0.15 -1.59 -6.74
CA SER A 156 -0.23 -2.99 -6.62
C SER A 156 0.92 -3.90 -6.99
N LEU A 157 0.91 -5.11 -6.44
CA LEU A 157 1.84 -6.15 -6.86
C LEU A 157 1.70 -6.48 -8.36
N ASN A 158 0.48 -6.42 -8.89
CA ASN A 158 0.16 -6.62 -10.32
C ASN A 158 0.78 -5.57 -11.24
N SER A 159 1.11 -4.38 -10.73
CA SER A 159 1.83 -3.36 -11.51
C SER A 159 3.34 -3.45 -11.37
N CYS A 160 3.89 -4.48 -10.72
CA CYS A 160 5.29 -4.56 -10.33
C CYS A 160 6.02 -5.74 -10.97
N LEU A 161 7.22 -5.49 -11.53
CA LEU A 161 8.15 -6.53 -11.96
C LEU A 161 9.34 -6.55 -11.00
N ILE A 162 9.68 -7.72 -10.48
CA ILE A 162 10.68 -7.87 -9.41
C ILE A 162 11.82 -8.75 -9.90
N ARG A 163 13.06 -8.34 -9.68
CA ARG A 163 14.23 -9.17 -9.97
C ARG A 163 14.23 -10.40 -9.05
N TYR A 164 14.44 -11.59 -9.60
CA TYR A 164 14.34 -12.87 -8.90
C TYR A 164 15.14 -12.89 -7.59
N ARG A 165 16.42 -12.45 -7.61
CA ARG A 165 17.26 -12.41 -6.40
C ARG A 165 16.63 -11.56 -5.30
N THR A 166 16.16 -10.36 -5.66
CA THR A 166 15.45 -9.46 -4.75
C THR A 166 14.18 -10.11 -4.20
N PHE A 167 13.41 -10.80 -5.05
CA PHE A 167 12.20 -11.49 -4.64
C PHE A 167 12.48 -12.55 -3.57
N ILE A 168 13.50 -13.39 -3.79
CA ILE A 168 13.93 -14.43 -2.84
C ILE A 168 14.46 -13.81 -1.54
N GLU A 169 15.29 -12.77 -1.62
CA GLU A 169 15.83 -12.05 -0.46
C GLU A 169 14.76 -11.33 0.37
N THR A 170 13.67 -10.90 -0.28
CA THR A 170 12.51 -10.30 0.41
C THR A 170 11.80 -11.34 1.29
N GLY A 171 11.85 -12.61 0.90
CA GLY A 171 11.27 -13.73 1.63
C GLY A 171 9.79 -13.96 1.32
N LYS A 172 9.27 -15.09 1.80
CA LYS A 172 7.90 -15.56 1.55
C LYS A 172 6.81 -14.55 1.93
N PHE A 173 5.64 -14.70 1.34
CA PHE A 173 4.43 -14.03 1.81
C PHE A 173 4.01 -14.61 3.16
N ASP A 174 3.52 -13.76 4.07
CA ASP A 174 2.96 -14.21 5.35
C ASP A 174 1.59 -14.85 5.11
N GLU A 175 1.51 -16.18 5.20
CA GLU A 175 0.28 -16.94 4.94
C GLU A 175 -0.81 -16.69 5.99
N ARG A 176 -0.46 -16.12 7.15
CA ARG A 176 -1.42 -15.73 8.19
C ARG A 176 -2.16 -14.43 7.83
N LEU A 177 -1.60 -13.67 6.89
CA LEU A 177 -2.12 -12.37 6.48
C LEU A 177 -3.07 -12.54 5.28
N VAL A 178 -4.36 -12.76 5.58
CA VAL A 178 -5.38 -13.10 4.56
C VAL A 178 -5.72 -11.92 3.63
N ARG A 179 -5.44 -10.68 4.06
CA ARG A 179 -5.55 -9.46 3.23
C ARG A 179 -4.39 -8.53 3.51
N SER A 180 -4.11 -7.63 2.57
CA SER A 180 -2.94 -6.75 2.62
C SER A 180 -1.62 -7.51 2.58
N GLN A 181 -1.60 -8.79 2.15
CA GLN A 181 -0.36 -9.52 1.93
C GLN A 181 0.56 -8.85 0.92
N ASP A 182 -0.01 -8.21 -0.10
CA ASP A 182 0.74 -7.45 -1.09
C ASP A 182 1.39 -6.23 -0.44
N TYR A 183 0.68 -5.56 0.47
CA TYR A 183 1.22 -4.39 1.16
C TYR A 183 2.38 -4.76 2.09
N ASP A 184 2.24 -5.82 2.89
CA ASP A 184 3.34 -6.35 3.71
C ASP A 184 4.57 -6.72 2.87
N PHE A 185 4.37 -7.42 1.75
CA PHE A 185 5.45 -7.83 0.88
C PHE A 185 6.14 -6.63 0.24
N LEU A 186 5.39 -5.68 -0.33
CA LEU A 186 5.93 -4.47 -0.96
C LEU A 186 6.68 -3.59 0.04
N LEU A 187 6.20 -3.50 1.29
CA LEU A 187 6.91 -2.82 2.37
C LEU A 187 8.26 -3.47 2.67
N ARG A 188 8.35 -4.81 2.74
CA ARG A 188 9.62 -5.51 2.91
C ARG A 188 10.54 -5.35 1.70
N LEU A 189 9.98 -5.47 0.50
CA LEU A 189 10.68 -5.26 -0.76
C LEU A 189 11.33 -3.86 -0.82
N SER A 190 10.61 -2.83 -0.39
CA SER A 190 11.10 -1.44 -0.37
C SER A 190 12.30 -1.20 0.56
N ILE A 191 12.52 -2.06 1.56
CA ILE A 191 13.72 -2.01 2.41
C ILE A 191 14.93 -2.58 1.66
N LYS A 192 14.71 -3.62 0.85
CA LYS A 192 15.77 -4.43 0.25
C LYS A 192 16.24 -3.89 -1.10
N ALA A 193 15.41 -3.12 -1.79
CA ALA A 193 15.65 -2.82 -3.20
C ALA A 193 15.42 -1.38 -3.62
N LYS A 194 16.24 -0.97 -4.58
CA LYS A 194 16.01 0.22 -5.40
C LYS A 194 14.83 -0.01 -6.34
N VAL A 195 14.09 1.07 -6.60
CA VAL A 195 12.83 1.07 -7.34
C VAL A 195 12.86 2.06 -8.49
N ALA A 196 12.17 1.71 -9.58
CA ALA A 196 11.86 2.63 -10.67
C ALA A 196 10.36 2.70 -10.87
N TYR A 197 9.82 3.91 -10.91
CA TYR A 197 8.48 4.14 -11.41
C TYR A 197 8.52 4.37 -12.93
N ILE A 198 7.58 3.76 -13.64
CA ILE A 198 7.30 4.05 -15.05
C ILE A 198 5.93 4.70 -15.16
N ASP A 199 5.83 5.84 -15.86
CA ASP A 199 4.54 6.50 -16.11
C ASP A 199 3.76 5.78 -17.22
N LYS A 200 3.42 4.52 -16.96
CA LYS A 200 2.73 3.61 -17.88
C LYS A 200 1.61 2.87 -17.17
N HIS A 201 0.49 2.76 -17.87
CA HIS A 201 -0.62 1.90 -17.50
C HIS A 201 -0.20 0.44 -17.75
N ILE A 202 -0.30 -0.41 -16.73
CA ILE A 202 0.22 -1.79 -16.80
C ILE A 202 -0.89 -2.80 -16.94
N TYR A 203 -1.99 -2.64 -16.21
CA TYR A 203 -3.11 -3.57 -16.24
C TYR A 203 -4.41 -2.87 -15.83
N TRP A 204 -5.52 -3.43 -16.30
CA TRP A 204 -6.86 -3.09 -15.87
C TRP A 204 -7.19 -3.86 -14.59
N LEU A 205 -7.46 -3.12 -13.52
CA LEU A 205 -7.98 -3.69 -12.28
C LEU A 205 -9.49 -3.95 -12.44
N ARG A 206 -9.91 -5.20 -12.41
CA ARG A 206 -11.32 -5.56 -12.62
C ARG A 206 -12.17 -5.22 -11.40
N GLU A 207 -13.15 -4.34 -11.61
CA GLU A 207 -14.21 -4.11 -10.63
C GLU A 207 -15.39 -5.03 -10.93
N HIS A 208 -15.66 -5.97 -10.02
CA HIS A 208 -16.83 -6.84 -10.04
C HIS A 208 -17.47 -6.93 -8.64
N SER A 209 -18.77 -7.20 -8.61
CA SER A 209 -19.60 -7.28 -7.38
C SER A 209 -19.59 -8.66 -6.71
N GLY A 210 -18.80 -9.60 -7.25
CA GLY A 210 -18.71 -10.96 -6.72
C GLY A 210 -17.97 -11.06 -5.39
N MET A 211 -17.97 -12.26 -4.82
CA MET A 211 -17.24 -12.59 -3.60
C MET A 211 -15.73 -12.45 -3.78
N ARG A 212 -15.05 -12.00 -2.72
CA ARG A 212 -13.59 -11.79 -2.71
C ARG A 212 -12.93 -12.50 -1.53
N GLY A 213 -11.70 -12.98 -1.73
CA GLY A 213 -10.90 -13.63 -0.69
C GLY A 213 -10.90 -15.15 -0.77
N SER A 214 -10.24 -15.80 0.20
CA SER A 214 -10.16 -17.25 0.29
C SER A 214 -11.46 -17.87 0.80
N GLU A 215 -11.56 -19.20 0.66
CA GLU A 215 -12.69 -20.00 1.14
C GLU A 215 -13.02 -19.74 2.61
N MET A 216 -11.99 -19.62 3.46
CA MET A 216 -12.13 -19.43 4.90
C MET A 216 -12.47 -17.99 5.32
N ASN A 217 -12.36 -17.00 4.42
CA ASN A 217 -12.62 -15.60 4.75
C ASN A 217 -13.21 -14.83 3.56
N PRO A 218 -14.37 -15.29 3.04
CA PRO A 218 -14.99 -14.64 1.91
C PRO A 218 -15.64 -13.35 2.39
N ILE A 219 -15.51 -12.29 1.60
CA ILE A 219 -16.17 -11.01 1.87
C ILE A 219 -17.06 -10.61 0.71
N GLN A 220 -18.17 -9.98 1.07
CA GLN A 220 -18.98 -9.25 0.12
C GLN A 220 -18.25 -7.97 -0.30
N PHE A 221 -18.49 -7.54 -1.52
CA PHE A 221 -17.86 -6.35 -2.09
C PHE A 221 -18.06 -5.08 -1.25
N GLN A 222 -19.20 -4.95 -0.57
CA GLN A 222 -19.54 -3.81 0.29
C GLN A 222 -18.69 -3.73 1.56
N ASP A 223 -18.23 -4.87 2.08
CA ASP A 223 -17.48 -4.96 3.35
C ASP A 223 -15.97 -4.83 3.16
N ARG A 224 -15.51 -4.66 1.90
CA ARG A 224 -14.08 -4.65 1.55
C ARG A 224 -13.28 -3.60 2.27
N ASN A 225 -13.85 -2.41 2.47
CA ASN A 225 -13.14 -1.30 3.11
C ASN A 225 -12.92 -1.58 4.59
N GLN A 226 -13.92 -2.13 5.29
CA GLN A 226 -13.81 -2.52 6.69
C GLN A 226 -12.79 -3.64 6.88
N ALA A 227 -12.84 -4.66 6.03
CA ALA A 227 -11.85 -5.72 6.03
C ALA A 227 -10.45 -5.16 5.77
N TRP A 228 -10.29 -4.27 4.77
CA TRP A 228 -9.01 -3.64 4.47
C TRP A 228 -8.45 -2.84 5.66
N ILE A 229 -9.25 -2.00 6.31
CA ILE A 229 -8.83 -1.21 7.50
C ILE A 229 -8.27 -2.12 8.59
N LYS A 230 -8.94 -3.25 8.88
CA LYS A 230 -8.47 -4.22 9.89
C LYS A 230 -7.07 -4.75 9.58
N TYR A 231 -6.83 -5.16 8.33
CA TYR A 231 -5.54 -5.75 7.95
C TYR A 231 -4.45 -4.71 7.70
N ASP A 232 -4.83 -3.53 7.22
CA ASP A 232 -3.94 -2.37 7.13
C ASP A 232 -3.43 -1.97 8.53
N ARG A 233 -4.28 -2.02 9.56
CA ARG A 233 -3.87 -1.84 10.97
C ARG A 233 -2.85 -2.88 11.43
N ILE A 234 -3.05 -4.16 11.10
CA ILE A 234 -2.10 -5.25 11.44
C ILE A 234 -0.74 -5.00 10.79
N VAL A 235 -0.72 -4.66 9.49
CA VAL A 235 0.52 -4.35 8.77
C VAL A 235 1.18 -3.09 9.35
N GLY A 236 0.39 -2.05 9.63
CA GLY A 236 0.87 -0.81 10.25
C GLY A 236 1.53 -1.05 11.60
N LYS A 237 0.92 -1.87 12.47
CA LYS A 237 1.52 -2.25 13.75
C LYS A 237 2.84 -2.99 13.56
N LYS A 238 2.88 -3.96 12.63
CA LYS A 238 4.12 -4.68 12.28
C LYS A 238 5.22 -3.73 11.81
N VAL A 239 4.90 -2.77 10.93
CA VAL A 239 5.85 -1.74 10.47
C VAL A 239 6.40 -0.94 11.65
N LEU A 240 5.53 -0.46 12.54
CA LEU A 240 5.94 0.30 13.71
C LEU A 240 6.84 -0.52 14.65
N ASP A 241 6.58 -1.81 14.82
CA ASP A 241 7.33 -2.67 15.72
C ASP A 241 8.69 -3.12 15.17
N THR A 242 8.79 -3.37 13.86
CA THR A 242 9.96 -4.05 13.29
C THR A 242 10.87 -3.15 12.47
N TYR A 243 10.42 -1.96 12.04
CA TYR A 243 11.22 -1.10 11.17
C TYR A 243 12.13 -0.20 12.02
N SER A 244 13.38 -0.04 11.56
CA SER A 244 14.31 0.93 12.14
C SER A 244 13.82 2.36 11.95
N ASP A 245 14.33 3.27 12.76
CA ASP A 245 13.97 4.69 12.72
C ASP A 245 14.24 5.34 11.34
N ASP A 246 15.24 4.87 10.59
CA ASP A 246 15.53 5.36 9.24
C ASP A 246 14.35 5.20 8.26
N ALA A 247 13.43 4.26 8.49
CA ALA A 247 12.24 4.10 7.65
C ALA A 247 11.28 5.29 7.76
N PHE A 248 11.35 6.02 8.87
CA PHE A 248 10.41 7.07 9.26
C PHE A 248 11.04 8.46 9.19
N ILE A 249 12.30 8.55 8.78
CA ILE A 249 12.99 9.83 8.55
C ILE A 249 12.80 10.19 7.09
N HIS A 250 12.29 11.38 6.83
CA HIS A 250 12.16 11.90 5.48
C HIS A 250 13.57 12.11 4.86
N PRO A 251 13.82 11.69 3.60
CA PRO A 251 15.15 11.71 3.00
C PRO A 251 15.76 13.12 2.90
N ASN A 252 14.93 14.16 2.74
CA ASN A 252 15.41 15.55 2.77
C ASN A 252 15.87 16.03 4.18
N LEU A 253 15.91 15.16 5.19
CA LEU A 253 16.38 15.47 6.54
C LEU A 253 17.87 15.12 6.78
N GLU A 254 18.64 14.79 5.74
CA GLU A 254 20.06 14.42 5.90
C GLU A 254 20.93 15.52 6.53
N SER A 255 20.55 16.80 6.39
CA SER A 255 21.26 17.95 6.98
C SER A 255 20.83 18.29 8.42
N TYR A 256 19.88 17.55 8.99
CA TYR A 256 19.26 17.89 10.27
C TYR A 256 20.06 17.32 11.44
N SER A 257 20.00 18.00 12.59
CA SER A 257 20.62 17.51 13.83
C SER A 257 20.00 16.17 14.28
N SER A 258 20.74 15.40 15.09
CA SER A 258 20.24 14.14 15.63
C SER A 258 18.92 14.30 16.40
N ALA A 259 18.74 15.44 17.07
CA ALA A 259 17.53 15.76 17.82
C ALA A 259 16.32 16.03 16.91
N GLU A 260 16.53 16.72 15.78
CA GLU A 260 15.48 16.90 14.76
C GLU A 260 15.12 15.60 14.06
N ARG A 261 16.11 14.76 13.75
CA ARG A 261 15.87 13.43 13.16
C ARG A 261 15.07 12.55 14.12
N PHE A 262 15.40 12.57 15.41
CA PHE A 262 14.62 11.89 16.45
C PHE A 262 13.17 12.39 16.48
N ARG A 263 12.96 13.71 16.59
CA ARG A 263 11.62 14.30 16.63
C ARG A 263 10.82 13.91 15.39
N SER A 264 11.39 14.10 14.20
CA SER A 264 10.70 13.83 12.94
C SER A 264 10.33 12.36 12.80
N CYS A 265 11.23 11.45 13.18
CA CYS A 265 10.95 10.02 13.25
C CYS A 265 9.76 9.71 14.17
N LYS A 266 9.75 10.25 15.40
CA LYS A 266 8.64 9.99 16.35
C LYS A 266 7.32 10.61 15.88
N LEU A 267 7.33 11.84 15.36
CA LEU A 267 6.13 12.44 14.78
C LEU A 267 5.60 11.62 13.60
N ARG A 268 6.50 11.10 12.75
CA ARG A 268 6.12 10.24 11.63
C ARG A 268 5.52 8.92 12.10
N ARG A 269 6.13 8.27 13.09
CA ARG A 269 5.58 7.07 13.73
C ARG A 269 4.21 7.35 14.37
N ALA A 270 4.03 8.50 15.01
CA ALA A 270 2.75 8.92 15.57
C ALA A 270 1.68 9.08 14.48
N TYR A 271 2.03 9.69 13.34
CA TYR A 271 1.14 9.80 12.19
C TYR A 271 0.75 8.45 11.60
N ILE A 272 1.71 7.54 11.41
CA ILE A 272 1.42 6.20 10.91
C ILE A 272 0.54 5.45 11.92
N ALA A 273 0.82 5.54 13.22
CA ALA A 273 -0.05 4.94 14.22
C ALA A 273 -1.48 5.50 14.14
N ALA A 274 -1.62 6.82 14.09
CA ALA A 274 -2.91 7.48 13.97
C ALA A 274 -3.68 7.07 12.70
N SER A 275 -3.00 6.98 11.54
CA SER A 275 -3.64 6.60 10.26
C SER A 275 -4.09 5.14 10.21
N LYS A 276 -3.59 4.32 11.12
CA LYS A 276 -3.97 2.91 11.29
C LYS A 276 -4.99 2.71 12.43
N GLY A 277 -5.43 3.80 13.08
CA GLY A 277 -6.32 3.75 14.25
C GLY A 277 -5.66 3.16 15.50
N LEU A 278 -4.33 3.21 15.58
CA LEU A 278 -3.52 2.79 16.73
C LEU A 278 -3.29 4.02 17.63
N VAL A 279 -4.37 4.43 18.32
CA VAL A 279 -4.42 5.71 19.05
C VAL A 279 -3.42 5.76 20.20
N GLU A 280 -3.31 4.68 20.96
CA GLU A 280 -2.39 4.58 22.10
C GLU A 280 -0.92 4.62 21.65
N GLU A 281 -0.58 3.94 20.55
CA GLU A 281 0.75 4.02 19.96
C GLU A 281 1.07 5.42 19.46
N ALA A 282 0.10 6.11 18.85
CA ALA A 282 0.27 7.49 18.41
C ALA A 282 0.59 8.43 19.58
N GLU A 283 -0.15 8.29 20.68
CA GLU A 283 0.09 9.00 21.93
C GLU A 283 1.49 8.72 22.49
N ASN A 284 1.89 7.45 22.57
CA ASN A 284 3.20 7.05 23.09
C ASN A 284 4.35 7.71 22.30
N TYR A 285 4.23 7.79 20.97
CA TYR A 285 5.23 8.47 20.14
C TYR A 285 5.25 9.99 20.33
N LEU A 286 4.10 10.63 20.51
CA LEU A 286 4.03 12.07 20.82
C LEU A 286 4.62 12.36 22.20
N HIS A 287 4.35 11.51 23.19
CA HIS A 287 4.94 11.60 24.52
C HIS A 287 6.47 11.37 24.49
N ALA A 288 6.96 10.46 23.65
CA ALA A 288 8.41 10.25 23.49
C ALA A 288 9.15 11.50 22.96
N VAL A 289 8.49 12.36 22.17
CA VAL A 289 9.04 13.66 21.78
C VAL A 289 9.10 14.61 22.97
N HIS A 290 8.06 14.62 23.80
CA HIS A 290 7.98 15.43 25.01
C HIS A 290 9.06 15.07 26.04
N SER A 291 9.34 13.78 26.20
CA SER A 291 10.34 13.27 27.15
C SER A 291 11.78 13.26 26.61
N PHE A 292 12.04 13.79 25.41
CA PHE A 292 13.38 13.88 24.86
C PHE A 292 14.19 14.98 25.55
N ASP A 293 15.44 14.68 25.94
CA ASP A 293 16.29 15.56 26.75
C ASP A 293 16.33 17.00 26.25
N ASP A 294 15.96 17.90 27.16
CA ASP A 294 15.77 19.35 27.01
C ASP A 294 14.98 19.77 25.74
N PRO A 295 13.64 19.64 25.75
CA PRO A 295 12.77 20.04 24.64
C PRO A 295 12.97 21.51 24.20
N ALA A 296 13.46 22.37 25.10
CA ALA A 296 13.75 23.78 24.83
C ALA A 296 15.01 23.99 23.97
N LYS A 297 15.88 22.97 23.82
CA LYS A 297 17.04 22.98 22.92
C LYS A 297 16.72 22.48 21.51
N LEU A 298 15.51 21.97 21.27
CA LEU A 298 15.10 21.60 19.93
C LEU A 298 14.90 22.86 19.08
N PRO A 299 15.38 22.90 17.83
CA PRO A 299 15.06 24.01 16.93
C PRO A 299 13.56 24.04 16.67
N ASN A 300 13.05 25.19 16.22
CA ASN A 300 11.64 25.34 15.85
C ASN A 300 11.17 24.26 14.88
N LEU A 301 9.87 23.93 14.93
CA LEU A 301 9.23 23.03 13.96
C LEU A 301 9.57 23.40 12.51
N ASN A 302 10.24 22.47 11.83
CA ASN A 302 10.41 22.50 10.38
C ASN A 302 9.06 22.22 9.67
N GLU A 303 9.04 22.39 8.35
CA GLU A 303 7.82 22.23 7.56
C GLU A 303 7.28 20.79 7.57
N ILE A 304 8.16 19.79 7.48
CA ILE A 304 7.80 18.36 7.46
C ILE A 304 7.09 17.97 8.77
N ASP A 305 7.65 18.36 9.90
CA ASP A 305 7.09 18.07 11.23
C ASP A 305 5.77 18.81 11.43
N ARG A 306 5.66 20.06 10.96
CA ARG A 306 4.43 20.84 11.03
C ARG A 306 3.31 20.20 10.22
N VAL A 307 3.61 19.72 9.01
CA VAL A 307 2.64 18.99 8.17
C VAL A 307 2.24 17.69 8.83
N THR A 308 3.20 16.92 9.35
CA THR A 308 2.96 15.65 10.02
C THR A 308 2.04 15.80 11.23
N LEU A 309 2.25 16.80 12.08
CA LEU A 309 1.36 17.12 13.21
C LEU A 309 -0.06 17.48 12.76
N MET A 310 -0.21 18.25 11.67
CA MET A 310 -1.54 18.54 11.11
C MET A 310 -2.22 17.29 10.54
N GLN A 311 -1.45 16.34 9.98
CA GLN A 311 -1.98 15.08 9.48
C GLN A 311 -2.49 14.19 10.62
N ILE A 312 -1.77 14.10 11.75
CA ILE A 312 -2.20 13.36 12.95
C ILE A 312 -3.60 13.82 13.40
N PHE A 313 -3.84 15.13 13.53
CA PHE A 313 -5.17 15.67 13.86
C PHE A 313 -6.23 15.45 12.79
N GLY A 314 -5.83 14.98 11.61
CA GLY A 314 -6.71 14.61 10.51
C GLY A 314 -7.23 13.18 10.56
N GLU A 315 -6.63 12.33 11.38
CA GLU A 315 -6.98 10.91 11.43
C GLU A 315 -8.21 10.69 12.31
N ILE A 316 -9.20 9.97 11.77
CA ILE A 316 -10.57 9.93 12.32
C ILE A 316 -10.59 9.40 13.76
N ASP A 317 -9.94 8.26 14.00
CA ASP A 317 -9.92 7.62 15.33
C ASP A 317 -9.15 8.47 16.36
N PHE A 318 -8.04 9.09 15.92
CA PHE A 318 -7.24 9.97 16.77
C PHE A 318 -8.02 11.26 17.11
N LEU A 319 -8.65 11.89 16.12
CA LEU A 319 -9.48 13.08 16.33
C LEU A 319 -10.67 12.79 17.25
N LYS A 320 -11.28 11.61 17.10
CA LYS A 320 -12.35 11.14 17.99
C LYS A 320 -11.86 11.04 19.44
N ALA A 321 -10.69 10.44 19.67
CA ALA A 321 -10.08 10.37 21.01
C ALA A 321 -9.79 11.75 21.60
N VAL A 322 -9.19 12.66 20.82
CA VAL A 322 -8.98 14.07 21.22
C VAL A 322 -10.31 14.75 21.61
N ARG A 323 -11.42 14.40 20.98
CA ARG A 323 -12.73 15.01 21.24
C ARG A 323 -13.43 14.45 22.47
N GLU A 324 -13.37 13.13 22.64
CA GLU A 324 -14.23 12.40 23.58
C GLU A 324 -13.55 12.14 24.93
N ASP A 325 -12.21 12.17 24.98
CA ASP A 325 -11.44 11.95 26.20
C ASP A 325 -10.66 13.23 26.60
N PRO A 326 -11.12 13.96 27.63
CA PRO A 326 -10.43 15.15 28.11
C PRO A 326 -9.00 14.91 28.61
N ALA A 327 -8.74 13.76 29.26
CA ALA A 327 -7.43 13.43 29.81
C ALA A 327 -6.44 13.13 28.68
N PHE A 328 -6.88 12.36 27.69
CA PHE A 328 -6.12 12.14 26.45
C PHE A 328 -5.79 13.46 25.76
N ARG A 329 -6.79 14.33 25.56
CA ARG A 329 -6.62 15.65 24.93
C ARG A 329 -5.59 16.51 25.65
N GLU A 330 -5.65 16.58 26.98
CA GLU A 330 -4.70 17.33 27.79
C GLU A 330 -3.28 16.79 27.61
N LYS A 331 -3.10 15.46 27.67
CA LYS A 331 -1.80 14.82 27.48
C LYS A 331 -1.22 15.06 26.09
N ILE A 332 -2.02 14.95 25.03
CA ILE A 332 -1.60 15.25 23.65
C ILE A 332 -1.23 16.73 23.49
N PHE A 333 -2.03 17.64 24.04
CA PHE A 333 -1.77 19.08 23.91
C PHE A 333 -0.51 19.47 24.67
N THR A 334 -0.28 18.94 25.86
CA THR A 334 0.96 19.14 26.62
C THR A 334 2.17 18.62 25.85
N SER A 335 2.08 17.40 25.29
CA SER A 335 3.17 16.78 24.54
C SER A 335 3.52 17.57 23.27
N ILE A 336 2.53 18.07 22.54
CA ILE A 336 2.77 18.87 21.32
C ILE A 336 3.26 20.28 21.70
N ALA A 337 2.72 20.89 22.75
CA ALA A 337 3.09 22.25 23.18
C ALA A 337 4.54 22.35 23.67
N SER A 338 5.17 21.24 24.12
CA SER A 338 6.59 21.24 24.47
C SER A 338 7.53 21.31 23.26
N ILE A 339 7.01 21.18 22.03
CA ILE A 339 7.82 21.29 20.81
C ILE A 339 7.94 22.78 20.44
N PRO A 340 9.16 23.34 20.33
CA PRO A 340 9.35 24.73 19.95
C PRO A 340 8.65 25.10 18.63
N GLY A 341 7.85 26.17 18.66
CA GLY A 341 7.07 26.65 17.51
C GLY A 341 5.78 25.87 17.22
N ALA A 342 5.39 24.93 18.07
CA ALA A 342 4.11 24.22 17.99
C ALA A 342 3.00 24.96 18.75
N ASN A 343 1.78 24.88 18.22
CA ASN A 343 0.57 25.31 18.93
C ASN A 343 -0.53 24.30 18.62
N PRO A 344 -0.80 23.32 19.50
CA PRO A 344 -1.71 22.21 19.21
C PRO A 344 -3.13 22.69 18.92
N LYS A 345 -3.64 23.68 19.68
CA LYS A 345 -4.96 24.27 19.44
C LYS A 345 -5.06 24.89 18.05
N LYS A 346 -4.09 25.72 17.66
CA LYS A 346 -4.06 26.35 16.33
C LYS A 346 -3.94 25.32 15.20
N MET A 347 -3.14 24.28 15.41
CA MET A 347 -2.95 23.18 14.44
C MET A 347 -4.23 22.37 14.26
N LEU A 348 -4.89 21.98 15.35
CA LEU A 348 -6.18 21.29 15.32
C LEU A 348 -7.24 22.13 14.61
N LEU A 349 -7.39 23.41 14.97
CA LEU A 349 -8.35 24.31 14.32
C LEU A 349 -8.09 24.44 12.81
N LYS A 350 -6.82 24.62 12.41
CA LYS A 350 -6.44 24.69 10.99
C LYS A 350 -6.81 23.40 10.25
N ARG A 351 -6.60 22.24 10.88
CA ARG A 351 -6.93 20.94 10.28
C ARG A 351 -8.45 20.74 10.16
N LEU A 352 -9.21 21.03 11.22
CA LEU A 352 -10.68 20.96 11.22
C LEU A 352 -11.28 21.87 10.14
N TYR A 353 -10.78 23.10 10.02
CA TYR A 353 -11.20 24.02 8.96
C TYR A 353 -10.92 23.44 7.56
N TRP A 354 -9.72 22.89 7.34
CA TRP A 354 -9.38 22.29 6.05
C TRP A 354 -10.24 21.07 5.74
N ASN A 355 -10.49 20.20 6.73
CA ASN A 355 -11.36 19.02 6.60
C ASN A 355 -12.80 19.43 6.26
N ALA A 356 -13.35 20.44 6.96
CA ALA A 356 -14.66 20.98 6.67
C ALA A 356 -14.74 21.52 5.23
N ARG A 357 -13.77 22.35 4.82
CA ARG A 357 -13.71 22.89 3.45
C ARG A 357 -13.65 21.78 2.40
N LEU A 358 -12.84 20.75 2.61
CA LEU A 358 -12.73 19.60 1.69
C LEU A 358 -14.01 18.76 1.65
N ALA A 359 -14.69 18.59 2.79
CA ALA A 359 -15.97 17.90 2.86
C ALA A 359 -17.02 18.65 2.04
N PHE A 360 -17.17 19.95 2.25
CA PHE A 360 -18.08 20.79 1.49
C PHE A 360 -17.76 20.82 -0.02
N SER A 361 -16.49 20.94 -0.40
CA SER A 361 -16.10 20.94 -1.82
C SER A 361 -16.40 19.61 -2.53
N LYS A 362 -16.55 18.52 -1.78
CA LYS A 362 -16.91 17.18 -2.28
C LYS A 362 -18.40 16.85 -2.10
N GLY A 363 -19.23 17.80 -1.67
CA GLY A 363 -20.65 17.59 -1.42
C GLY A 363 -20.98 16.75 -0.18
N ARG A 364 -20.00 16.48 0.70
CA ARG A 364 -20.18 15.75 1.96
C ARG A 364 -20.64 16.70 3.07
N ILE A 365 -21.90 17.11 3.01
CA ILE A 365 -22.44 18.17 3.88
C ILE A 365 -22.38 17.79 5.35
N MET A 366 -22.83 16.59 5.72
CA MET A 366 -22.86 16.13 7.12
C MET A 366 -21.47 16.06 7.74
N ASP A 367 -20.50 15.46 7.03
CA ASP A 367 -19.10 15.44 7.44
C ASP A 367 -18.57 16.87 7.69
N GLY A 368 -18.90 17.81 6.80
CA GLY A 368 -18.51 19.21 6.94
C GLY A 368 -19.10 19.87 8.18
N VAL A 369 -20.38 19.62 8.48
CA VAL A 369 -21.05 20.12 9.69
C VAL A 369 -20.42 19.52 10.95
N ASP A 370 -20.09 18.23 10.94
CA ASP A 370 -19.44 17.59 12.08
C ASP A 370 -18.05 18.19 12.36
N TYR A 371 -17.23 18.44 11.32
CA TYR A 371 -15.95 19.14 11.49
C TYR A 371 -16.11 20.57 12.03
N VAL A 372 -17.16 21.30 11.64
CA VAL A 372 -17.46 22.64 12.16
C VAL A 372 -17.92 22.57 13.62
N ARG A 373 -18.72 21.57 13.99
CA ARG A 373 -19.12 21.35 15.40
C ARG A 373 -17.90 21.06 16.27
N ASP A 374 -16.98 20.24 15.76
CA ASP A 374 -15.72 19.93 16.45
C ASP A 374 -14.83 21.17 16.59
N PHE A 375 -14.86 22.09 15.61
CA PHE A 375 -14.18 23.38 15.70
C PHE A 375 -14.68 24.22 16.89
N SER A 376 -15.99 24.25 17.12
CA SER A 376 -16.59 24.96 18.26
C SER A 376 -16.18 24.34 19.61
N LYS A 377 -16.10 23.01 19.70
CA LYS A 377 -15.68 22.29 20.92
C LYS A 377 -14.18 22.40 21.20
N ALA A 378 -13.35 22.56 20.17
CA ALA A 378 -11.91 22.73 20.33
C ALA A 378 -11.53 24.13 20.87
N LEU A 379 -12.43 25.11 20.76
CA LEU A 379 -12.26 26.47 21.26
C LEU A 379 -12.66 26.66 22.73
N THR A 380 -13.48 25.75 23.26
CA THR A 380 -13.93 25.69 24.67
C THR A 380 -13.08 24.69 25.44
#